data_AF-A0A660SKS2-F1
#
_entry.id   AF-A0A660SKS2-F1
#
_cell.length_a   1.000
_cell.length_b   1.000
_cell.length_c   1.000
_cell.angle_alpha   90.00
_cell.angle_beta   90.00
_cell.angle_gamma   90.00
#
_symmetry.space_group_name_H-M   'P 1'
#
loop_
_entity.id
_entity.type
_entity.pdbx_description
1 polymer ?
#
loop_
_entity_poly.entity_id
_entity_poly.type
_entity_poly.pdbx_seq_one_letter_code
_entity_poly.pdbx_strand_id
1 'polypeptide(L)'
;MNEALTNPLALLAVTVSLGLAVGRIRIGQFSLGSSGTLFVGLAIGWLVIRTSGDAQKTVLLSKGVIPSEIFYLALALFIAAVALASAQNLGKVVKVYGFRLLAMGALLPAVGASASWGFPVLFPVLFRDQFPVCLPELLPALRDWPQHWSRWLTMGLRLKRL
;
A
#
# COMPACT_ATOMS: atom_id res chain seq x y z
N MET A 1 -1.53 4.11 33.72
CA MET A 1 -1.08 5.08 32.70
C MET A 1 -0.82 4.34 31.39
N ASN A 2 -1.81 4.34 30.48
CA ASN A 2 -1.70 4.21 29.01
C ASN A 2 -2.98 3.65 28.35
N GLU A 3 -4.16 4.06 28.81
CA GLU A 3 -5.43 3.76 28.14
C GLU A 3 -5.51 4.42 26.75
N ALA A 4 -4.76 5.50 26.52
CA ALA A 4 -4.65 6.20 25.24
C ALA A 4 -4.01 5.36 24.12
N LEU A 5 -3.18 4.36 24.47
CA LEU A 5 -2.55 3.46 23.51
C LEU A 5 -3.38 2.19 23.26
N THR A 6 -4.38 1.90 24.10
CA THR A 6 -5.24 0.73 23.98
C THR A 6 -6.55 1.04 23.24
N ASN A 7 -6.94 2.31 23.15
CA ASN A 7 -8.19 2.71 22.50
C ASN A 7 -7.95 3.10 21.02
N PRO A 8 -8.47 2.32 20.05
CA PRO A 8 -8.23 2.57 18.63
C PRO A 8 -8.82 3.91 18.15
N LEU A 9 -9.88 4.41 18.78
CA LEU A 9 -10.48 5.70 18.44
C LEU A 9 -9.58 6.87 18.87
N ALA A 10 -8.93 6.74 20.03
CA ALA A 10 -7.98 7.75 20.52
C ALA A 10 -6.75 7.83 19.61
N LEU A 11 -6.21 6.68 19.17
CA LEU A 11 -5.10 6.64 18.20
C LEU A 11 -5.47 7.31 16.87
N LEU A 12 -6.67 7.03 16.34
CA LEU A 12 -7.14 7.65 15.09
C LEU A 12 -7.31 9.17 15.24
N ALA A 13 -7.88 9.65 16.35
CA ALA A 13 -8.05 11.07 16.61
C ALA A 13 -6.71 11.81 16.73
N VAL A 14 -5.73 11.23 17.43
CA VAL A 14 -4.37 11.79 17.55
C VAL A 14 -3.67 11.78 16.21
N THR A 15 -3.79 10.69 15.44
CA THR A 15 -3.17 10.57 14.10
C THR A 15 -3.73 11.61 13.13
N VAL A 16 -5.06 11.78 13.08
CA VAL A 16 -5.71 12.73 12.18
C VAL A 16 -5.43 14.18 12.59
N SER A 17 -5.44 14.50 13.88
CA SER A 17 -5.12 15.84 14.37
C SER A 17 -3.67 16.23 14.09
N LEU A 18 -2.71 15.32 14.31
CA LEU A 18 -1.31 15.51 13.92
C LEU A 18 -1.15 15.60 12.40
N GLY A 19 -1.86 14.77 11.63
CA GLY A 19 -1.83 14.80 10.17
C GLY A 19 -2.36 16.12 9.61
N LEU A 20 -3.45 16.66 10.17
CA LEU A 20 -4.00 17.96 9.80
C LEU A 20 -3.07 19.11 10.19
N ALA A 21 -2.45 19.04 11.38
CA ALA A 21 -1.48 20.02 11.82
C ALA A 21 -0.28 20.06 10.88
N VAL A 22 0.33 18.90 10.57
CA VAL A 22 1.47 18.78 9.64
C VAL A 22 1.07 19.12 8.21
N GLY A 23 -0.12 18.74 7.75
CA GLY A 23 -0.64 19.09 6.43
C GLY A 23 -0.83 20.60 6.23
N ARG A 24 -0.97 21.37 7.32
CA ARG A 24 -1.06 22.84 7.31
C ARG A 24 0.31 23.53 7.39
N ILE A 25 1.38 22.80 7.74
CA ILE A 25 2.74 23.35 7.77
C ILE A 25 3.18 23.61 6.34
N ARG A 26 3.37 24.88 6.01
CA ARG A 26 3.90 25.34 4.73
C ARG A 26 5.38 25.63 4.89
N ILE A 27 6.23 24.85 4.23
CA ILE A 27 7.67 25.12 4.13
C ILE A 27 7.88 25.75 2.76
N GLY A 28 7.95 27.08 2.71
CA GLY A 28 8.12 27.85 1.46
C GLY A 28 6.91 27.73 0.53
N GLN A 29 7.10 27.20 -0.69
CA GLN A 29 6.04 27.02 -1.70
C GLN A 29 5.42 25.61 -1.72
N PHE A 30 5.94 24.67 -0.94
CA PHE A 30 5.41 23.31 -0.88
C PHE A 30 4.41 23.20 0.28
N SER A 31 3.14 23.09 -0.08
CA SER A 31 2.08 22.72 0.86
C SER A 31 1.85 21.21 0.73
N LEU A 32 2.20 20.44 1.76
CA LEU A 32 1.98 18.99 1.81
C LEU A 32 0.49 18.62 1.70
N GLY A 33 -0.43 19.55 2.01
CA GLY A 33 -1.85 19.39 1.68
C GLY A 33 -2.44 18.07 2.19
N SER A 34 -3.17 17.36 1.34
CA SER A 34 -3.77 16.06 1.66
C SER A 34 -2.77 14.90 1.66
N SER A 35 -1.57 15.04 1.09
CA SER A 35 -0.55 13.98 1.16
C SER A 35 0.16 13.96 2.51
N GLY A 36 0.25 15.11 3.20
CA GLY A 36 0.82 15.21 4.55
C GLY A 36 0.10 14.34 5.58
N THR A 37 -1.23 14.25 5.53
CA THR A 37 -2.01 13.39 6.44
C THR A 37 -1.70 11.91 6.24
N LEU A 38 -1.50 11.46 4.99
CA LEU A 38 -1.12 10.08 4.67
C LEU A 38 0.28 9.73 5.18
N PHE A 39 1.24 10.63 5.00
CA PHE A 39 2.60 10.42 5.49
C PHE A 39 2.66 10.38 7.02
N VAL A 40 1.92 11.25 7.71
CA VAL A 40 1.83 11.23 9.18
C VAL A 40 1.15 9.95 9.67
N GLY A 41 0.09 9.49 9.00
CA GLY A 41 -0.57 8.21 9.31
C GLY A 41 0.39 7.03 9.22
N LEU A 42 1.22 6.99 8.17
CA LEU A 42 2.23 5.95 7.99
C LEU A 42 3.35 6.03 9.05
N ALA A 43 3.85 7.24 9.33
CA ALA A 43 4.90 7.46 10.32
C ALA A 43 4.45 7.07 11.74
N ILE A 44 3.23 7.45 12.13
CA ILE A 44 2.65 7.08 13.43
C ILE A 44 2.38 5.58 13.49
N GLY A 45 1.83 4.98 12.44
CA GLY A 45 1.62 3.53 12.37
C GLY A 45 2.92 2.74 12.58
N TRP A 46 4.02 3.18 11.96
CA TRP A 46 5.34 2.58 12.17
C TRP A 46 5.88 2.81 13.59
N LEU A 47 5.70 4.02 14.13
CA LEU A 47 6.13 4.36 15.50
C LEU A 47 5.43 3.46 16.53
N VAL A 48 4.12 3.25 16.40
CA VAL A 48 3.33 2.40 17.32
C VAL A 48 3.82 0.95 17.31
N ILE A 49 4.13 0.40 16.14
CA ILE A 49 4.69 -0.96 16.02
C ILE A 49 6.08 -1.03 16.67
N ARG A 50 6.91 0.02 16.50
CA ARG A 50 8.26 0.08 17.07
C ARG A 50 8.27 0.20 18.59
N THR A 51 7.32 0.94 19.18
CA THR A 51 7.20 1.16 20.62
C THR A 51 6.53 0.01 21.37
N SER A 52 5.90 -0.93 20.64
CA SER A 52 5.28 -2.12 21.23
C SER A 52 6.34 -3.14 21.65
N GLY A 53 6.26 -3.72 22.84
CA GLY A 53 7.20 -4.75 23.31
C GLY A 53 7.09 -6.06 22.50
N ASP A 54 8.15 -6.89 22.46
CA ASP A 54 8.24 -8.08 21.60
C ASP A 54 7.08 -9.08 21.75
N ALA A 55 6.55 -9.23 22.97
CA ALA A 55 5.39 -10.08 23.24
C ALA A 55 4.05 -9.51 22.70
N GLN A 56 3.95 -8.19 22.55
CA GLN A 56 2.76 -7.52 22.00
C GLN A 56 2.85 -7.28 20.50
N LYS A 57 4.06 -7.26 19.91
CA LYS A 57 4.25 -7.15 18.45
C LYS A 57 3.54 -8.27 17.71
N THR A 58 3.65 -9.51 18.16
CA THR A 58 3.02 -10.67 17.50
C THR A 58 1.49 -10.59 17.55
N VAL A 59 0.93 -10.16 18.68
CA VAL A 59 -0.52 -10.00 18.86
C VAL A 59 -1.06 -8.80 18.08
N LEU A 60 -0.32 -7.68 18.04
CA LEU A 60 -0.69 -6.48 17.28
C LEU A 60 -0.51 -6.66 15.77
N LEU A 61 0.45 -7.47 15.32
CA LEU A 61 0.60 -7.83 13.91
C LEU A 61 -0.50 -8.79 13.45
N SER A 62 -1.00 -9.65 14.34
CA SER A 62 -2.05 -10.62 14.03
C SER A 62 -3.46 -10.04 14.12
N LYS A 63 -3.70 -9.11 15.06
CA LYS A 63 -5.01 -8.47 15.26
C LYS A 63 -5.15 -7.06 14.67
N GLY A 64 -4.04 -6.43 14.28
CA GLY A 64 -4.02 -5.03 13.85
C GLY A 64 -4.19 -4.06 15.03
N VAL A 65 -3.62 -2.86 14.90
CA VAL A 65 -3.79 -1.77 15.88
C VAL A 65 -5.19 -1.13 15.80
N ILE A 66 -5.89 -1.29 14.67
CA ILE A 66 -7.23 -0.78 14.41
C ILE A 66 -8.17 -1.95 14.07
N PRO A 67 -9.39 -2.01 14.65
CA PRO A 67 -10.37 -3.04 14.30
C PRO A 67 -10.78 -2.93 12.82
N SER A 68 -10.93 -4.08 12.17
CA SER A 68 -11.14 -4.20 10.72
C SER A 68 -12.30 -3.37 10.17
N GLU A 69 -13.40 -3.26 10.92
CA GLU A 69 -14.58 -2.48 10.52
C GLU A 69 -14.26 -0.99 10.33
N ILE A 70 -13.48 -0.40 11.23
CA ILE A 70 -13.12 1.03 11.17
C ILE A 70 -12.11 1.26 10.03
N PHE A 71 -11.21 0.29 9.79
CA PHE A 71 -10.26 0.36 8.68
C PHE A 71 -10.98 0.34 7.32
N TYR A 72 -11.94 -0.57 7.12
CA TYR A 72 -12.70 -0.64 5.87
C TYR A 72 -13.59 0.60 5.66
N LEU A 73 -14.24 1.09 6.71
CA LEU A 73 -15.02 2.33 6.63
C LEU A 73 -14.14 3.54 6.27
N ALA A 74 -12.96 3.66 6.89
CA ALA A 74 -12.01 4.73 6.56
C ALA A 74 -11.48 4.61 5.13
N LEU A 75 -11.15 3.40 4.66
CA LEU A 75 -10.69 3.16 3.31
C LEU A 75 -11.78 3.46 2.28
N ALA A 76 -13.02 3.01 2.53
CA ALA A 76 -14.16 3.28 1.66
C ALA A 76 -14.46 4.79 1.59
N LEU A 77 -14.51 5.49 2.74
CA LEU A 77 -14.74 6.93 2.79
C LEU A 77 -13.60 7.73 2.14
N PHE A 78 -12.35 7.30 2.32
CA PHE A 78 -11.18 7.90 1.70
C PHE A 78 -11.21 7.75 0.17
N ILE A 79 -11.43 6.54 -0.34
CA ILE A 79 -11.54 6.29 -1.79
C ILE A 79 -12.72 7.06 -2.37
N ALA A 80 -13.86 7.11 -1.67
CA ALA A 80 -15.02 7.89 -2.08
C ALA A 80 -14.70 9.40 -2.16
N ALA A 81 -14.03 9.96 -1.13
CA ALA A 81 -13.64 11.36 -1.11
C ALA A 81 -12.63 11.72 -2.20
N VAL A 82 -11.60 10.90 -2.42
CA VAL A 82 -10.58 11.12 -3.46
C VAL A 82 -11.18 10.97 -4.87
N ALA A 83 -12.07 9.98 -5.06
CA ALA A 83 -12.79 9.80 -6.31
C ALA A 83 -13.71 11.00 -6.60
N LEU A 84 -14.44 11.49 -5.59
CA LEU A 84 -15.34 12.64 -5.72
C LEU A 84 -14.58 13.94 -6.02
N ALA A 85 -13.44 14.16 -5.36
CA ALA A 85 -12.60 15.33 -5.61
C ALA A 85 -12.00 15.34 -7.03
N SER A 86 -11.75 14.17 -7.61
CA SER A 86 -11.25 14.01 -8.99
C SER A 86 -12.39 14.10 -10.02
N ALA A 87 -13.60 13.66 -9.67
CA ALA A 87 -14.74 13.53 -10.59
C ALA A 87 -15.14 14.83 -11.29
N GLN A 88 -15.06 15.96 -10.59
CA GLN A 88 -15.45 17.29 -11.10
C GLN A 88 -14.69 17.71 -12.37
N ASN A 89 -13.47 17.22 -12.60
CA ASN A 89 -12.69 17.53 -13.80
C ASN A 89 -12.61 16.36 -14.81
N LEU A 90 -13.15 15.18 -14.47
CA LEU A 90 -13.04 14.00 -15.33
C LEU A 90 -13.83 14.13 -16.64
N GLY A 91 -14.99 14.79 -16.66
CA GLY A 91 -15.82 14.89 -17.87
C GLY A 91 -15.10 15.58 -19.04
N LYS A 92 -14.40 16.68 -18.77
CA LYS A 92 -13.60 17.41 -19.77
C LYS A 92 -12.37 16.60 -20.21
N VAL A 93 -11.72 15.91 -19.27
CA VAL A 93 -10.51 15.10 -19.54
C VAL A 93 -10.85 13.83 -20.33
N VAL A 94 -11.95 13.13 -20.03
CA VAL A 94 -12.38 11.94 -20.78
C VAL A 94 -12.75 12.29 -22.21
N LYS A 95 -13.39 13.44 -22.45
CA LYS A 95 -13.78 13.84 -23.81
C LYS A 95 -12.59 14.21 -24.69
N VAL A 96 -11.54 14.79 -24.12
CA VAL A 96 -10.33 15.22 -24.85
C VAL A 96 -9.27 14.11 -24.90
N TYR A 97 -9.15 13.33 -23.83
CA TYR A 97 -8.06 12.37 -23.61
C TYR A 97 -8.53 10.94 -23.39
N GLY A 98 -9.79 10.58 -23.61
CA GLY A 98 -10.38 9.29 -23.19
C GLY A 98 -9.49 8.07 -23.40
N PHE A 99 -8.96 7.86 -24.61
CA PHE A 99 -8.04 6.75 -24.87
C PHE A 99 -6.68 6.89 -24.14
N ARG A 100 -6.13 8.11 -24.04
CA ARG A 100 -4.89 8.40 -23.29
C ARG A 100 -5.08 8.23 -21.78
N LEU A 101 -6.27 8.54 -21.24
CA LEU A 101 -6.63 8.35 -19.84
C LEU A 101 -6.63 6.85 -19.49
N LEU A 102 -7.23 6.04 -20.37
CA LEU A 102 -7.24 4.59 -20.21
C LEU A 102 -5.83 3.99 -20.36
N ALA A 103 -5.05 4.47 -21.33
CA ALA A 103 -3.68 4.02 -21.53
C ALA A 103 -2.80 4.30 -20.29
N MET A 104 -2.91 5.47 -19.65
CA MET A 104 -2.17 5.77 -18.41
C MET A 104 -2.64 4.89 -17.24
N GLY A 105 -3.95 4.65 -17.12
CA GLY A 105 -4.52 3.75 -16.13
C GLY A 105 -4.05 2.29 -16.30
N ALA A 106 -3.84 1.83 -17.54
CA ALA A 106 -3.25 0.53 -17.82
C ALA A 106 -1.72 0.52 -17.66
N LEU A 107 -1.05 1.63 -17.95
CA LEU A 107 0.40 1.75 -17.84
C LEU A 107 0.86 1.66 -16.38
N LEU A 108 0.11 2.25 -15.44
CA LEU A 108 0.44 2.26 -14.00
C LEU A 108 0.61 0.84 -13.42
N PRO A 109 -0.37 -0.09 -13.56
CA PRO A 109 -0.20 -1.50 -13.21
C PRO A 109 0.86 -2.20 -14.05
N ALA A 110 0.98 -1.88 -15.34
CA ALA A 110 1.98 -2.52 -16.21
C ALA A 110 3.42 -2.20 -15.77
N VAL A 111 3.70 -0.97 -15.34
CA VAL A 111 5.00 -0.57 -14.79
C VAL A 111 5.25 -1.23 -13.43
N GLY A 112 4.22 -1.38 -12.58
CA GLY A 112 4.35 -2.12 -11.32
C GLY A 112 4.63 -3.61 -11.53
N ALA A 113 3.97 -4.22 -12.52
CA ALA A 113 4.18 -5.62 -12.90
C ALA A 113 5.57 -5.84 -13.51
N SER A 114 6.01 -4.94 -14.40
CA SER A 114 7.35 -5.02 -15.00
C SER A 114 8.46 -4.80 -13.97
N ALA A 115 8.28 -3.89 -13.00
CA ALA A 115 9.19 -3.74 -11.88
C ALA A 115 9.26 -5.02 -11.02
N SER A 116 8.11 -5.64 -10.74
CA SER A 116 8.03 -6.89 -9.99
C SER A 116 8.71 -8.07 -10.69
N TRP A 117 8.71 -8.10 -12.04
CA TRP A 117 9.41 -9.12 -12.81
C TRP A 117 10.91 -8.83 -12.97
N GLY A 118 11.31 -7.56 -12.98
CA GLY A 118 12.73 -7.17 -13.07
C GLY A 118 13.48 -7.32 -11.75
N PHE A 119 12.82 -7.11 -10.61
CA PHE A 119 13.46 -7.12 -9.29
C PHE A 119 14.16 -8.45 -8.95
N PRO A 120 13.59 -9.65 -9.20
CA PRO A 120 14.27 -10.92 -8.96
C PRO A 120 15.55 -11.11 -9.79
N VAL A 121 15.65 -10.47 -10.96
CA VAL A 121 16.82 -10.57 -11.86
C VAL A 121 17.88 -9.53 -11.50
N LEU A 122 17.47 -8.34 -11.05
CA LEU A 122 18.34 -7.24 -10.64
C LEU A 122 18.92 -7.43 -9.21
N PHE A 123 18.14 -8.02 -8.31
CA PHE A 123 18.49 -8.25 -6.90
C PHE A 123 19.80 -9.04 -6.70
N PRO A 124 20.08 -10.16 -7.41
CA PRO A 124 21.35 -10.88 -7.25
C PRO A 124 22.56 -10.12 -7.83
N VAL A 125 22.35 -9.14 -8.71
CA VAL A 125 23.42 -8.30 -9.30
C VAL A 125 23.78 -7.14 -8.37
N LEU A 126 22.84 -6.63 -7.57
CA LEU A 126 23.04 -5.47 -6.69
C LEU A 126 23.39 -5.82 -5.23
N PHE A 127 23.01 -7.01 -4.73
CA PHE A 127 23.14 -7.40 -3.31
C PHE A 127 23.89 -8.73 -3.08
N ARG A 128 24.85 -9.08 -3.95
CA ARG A 128 25.65 -10.30 -3.83
C ARG A 128 26.38 -10.41 -2.47
N ASP A 129 26.79 -9.29 -1.89
CA ASP A 129 27.64 -9.27 -0.69
C ASP A 129 26.87 -9.21 0.65
N GLN A 130 25.55 -8.98 0.64
CA GLN A 130 24.77 -8.75 1.87
C GLN A 130 23.98 -9.99 2.35
N PHE A 131 23.70 -10.98 1.49
CA PHE A 131 22.86 -12.14 1.83
C PHE A 131 23.44 -13.48 1.32
N PRO A 132 24.45 -14.06 1.99
CA PRO A 132 25.11 -15.27 1.51
C PRO A 132 24.34 -16.59 1.69
N VAL A 133 23.11 -16.63 2.24
CA VAL A 133 22.51 -17.91 2.73
C VAL A 133 21.09 -18.27 2.25
N CYS A 134 20.40 -17.44 1.43
CA CYS A 134 19.03 -17.79 0.94
C CYS A 134 18.93 -18.08 -0.57
N LEU A 135 20.04 -18.01 -1.29
CA LEU A 135 20.04 -18.12 -2.76
C LEU A 135 19.88 -19.54 -3.36
N PRO A 136 20.29 -20.66 -2.72
CA PRO A 136 20.20 -21.97 -3.39
C PRO A 136 18.77 -22.54 -3.45
N GLU A 137 17.88 -22.16 -2.53
CA GLU A 137 16.46 -22.60 -2.49
C GLU A 137 15.52 -21.68 -3.27
N LEU A 138 15.81 -20.38 -3.35
CA LEU A 138 14.93 -19.39 -3.99
C LEU A 138 15.12 -19.33 -5.52
N LEU A 139 16.29 -19.70 -6.03
CA LEU A 139 16.62 -19.67 -7.45
C LEU A 139 15.77 -20.63 -8.33
N PRO A 140 15.48 -21.88 -7.91
CA PRO A 140 14.53 -22.73 -8.64
C PRO A 140 13.08 -22.20 -8.52
N ALA A 141 12.66 -21.75 -7.32
CA ALA A 141 11.31 -21.25 -7.10
C ALA A 141 10.97 -19.97 -7.91
N LEU A 142 11.92 -19.06 -8.08
CA LEU A 142 11.77 -17.86 -8.91
C LEU A 142 11.84 -18.16 -10.42
N ARG A 143 12.59 -19.19 -10.82
CA ARG A 143 12.65 -19.65 -12.22
C ARG A 143 11.35 -20.30 -12.66
N ASP A 144 10.69 -21.01 -11.75
CA ASP A 144 9.45 -21.76 -12.03
C ASP A 144 8.18 -20.91 -11.82
N TRP A 145 8.30 -19.71 -11.23
CA TRP A 145 7.23 -18.74 -11.00
C TRP A 145 6.34 -18.42 -12.22
N PRO A 146 6.87 -18.30 -13.47
CA PRO A 146 6.04 -18.06 -14.65
C PRO A 146 5.14 -19.26 -15.01
N GLN A 147 5.57 -20.49 -14.72
CA GLN A 147 4.80 -21.71 -15.00
C GLN A 147 3.70 -21.97 -13.97
N HIS A 148 3.86 -21.48 -12.74
CA HIS A 148 2.81 -21.50 -11.73
C HIS A 148 1.60 -20.65 -12.15
N TRP A 149 1.80 -19.49 -12.78
CA TRP A 149 0.72 -18.61 -13.24
C TRP A 149 -0.12 -19.22 -14.36
N SER A 150 0.52 -19.94 -15.30
CA SER A 150 -0.20 -20.66 -16.36
C SER A 150 -1.02 -21.83 -15.82
N ARG A 151 -0.55 -22.50 -14.76
CA ARG A 151 -1.31 -23.53 -14.04
C ARG A 151 -2.53 -22.95 -13.32
N TRP A 152 -2.42 -21.79 -12.67
CA TRP A 152 -3.57 -21.11 -12.05
C TRP A 152 -4.61 -20.64 -13.06
N LEU A 153 -4.19 -20.08 -14.20
CA LEU A 153 -5.11 -19.66 -15.27
C LEU A 153 -5.85 -20.85 -15.89
N THR A 154 -5.15 -21.98 -16.10
CA THR A 154 -5.77 -23.20 -16.62
C THR A 154 -6.67 -23.90 -15.60
N MET A 155 -6.35 -23.85 -14.30
CA MET A 155 -7.25 -24.31 -13.23
C MET A 155 -8.49 -23.42 -13.08
N GLY A 156 -8.34 -22.09 -13.17
CA GLY A 156 -9.48 -21.15 -13.16
C GLY A 156 -10.42 -21.33 -14.36
N LEU A 157 -9.88 -21.70 -15.53
CA LEU A 157 -10.70 -22.07 -16.70
C LEU A 157 -11.35 -23.46 -16.58
N ARG A 158 -10.74 -24.40 -15.84
CA ARG A 158 -11.33 -25.72 -15.58
C ARG A 158 -12.46 -25.68 -14.55
N LEU A 159 -12.38 -24.81 -13.56
CA LEU A 159 -13.43 -24.62 -12.55
C LEU A 159 -14.68 -23.90 -13.05
N LYS A 160 -14.60 -23.16 -14.17
CA LYS A 160 -15.78 -22.59 -14.85
C LYS A 160 -16.53 -23.59 -15.74
N ARG A 161 -16.03 -24.83 -15.84
CA ARG A 161 -16.57 -25.88 -16.73
C ARG A 161 -17.11 -27.10 -15.97
N LEU A 162 -17.24 -26.99 -14.64
CA LEU A 162 -17.96 -27.88 -13.74
C LEU A 162 -19.08 -27.05 -13.09
#